data_AF-A0A914EW77-F1
#
_entry.id   AF-A0A914EW77-F1
#
_cell.length_a   1.000
_cell.length_b   1.000
_cell.length_c   1.000
_cell.angle_alpha   90.00
_cell.angle_beta   90.00
_cell.angle_gamma   90.00
#
_symmetry.space_group_name_H-M   'P 1'
#
loop_
_entity.id
_entity.type
_entity.pdbx_description
1 polymer ?
#
loop_
_entity_poly.entity_id
_entity_poly.type
_entity_poly.pdbx_seq_one_letter_code
_entity_poly.pdbx_strand_id
1 'polypeptide(L)'
;MLLSFILFCCFYFNVAASCPKGYIASFSNPPKCFHLELQRQNWIVASETCKGIGGSLTAIHDMYDNVFINGEAANLFTDGDFWIGANNLITPGTWSWIDGTPFDFKDWDKGEPQNITEYNCGAVRTQSGLWFSDNCYNNKSFVCLADTFSSTKLPLTTTTSTTIPKNCPLTWTPYSGSCYKVYENLNWLDGEDRCRIDFAHLASVHSLEEALFIGQLAYYKNINPCDWTKQAWFGLFTEDNNVHWNWTDGTPFNYAKWVPTQPDYPGDQNCGYIQLSNCPTGFAQQTGEFDNAYCSQVLPKIVCKKPL
;
A
#
# COMPACT_ATOMS: atom_id res chain seq x y z
N MET A 1 23.06 17.21 -67.41
CA MET A 1 21.80 17.44 -66.64
C MET A 1 21.23 16.07 -66.33
N LEU A 2 21.67 15.38 -65.27
CA LEU A 2 21.24 15.55 -63.87
C LEU A 2 19.71 15.63 -63.76
N LEU A 3 19.08 14.53 -63.33
CA LEU A 3 18.03 14.58 -62.31
C LEU A 3 17.94 13.22 -61.62
N SER A 4 18.17 13.31 -60.31
CA SER A 4 18.36 12.25 -59.34
C SER A 4 17.02 11.63 -58.94
N PHE A 5 16.94 10.29 -58.92
CA PHE A 5 15.87 9.57 -58.24
C PHE A 5 16.14 9.62 -56.73
N ILE A 6 15.62 10.65 -56.08
CA ILE A 6 15.58 10.70 -54.61
C ILE A 6 14.46 9.75 -54.18
N LEU A 7 14.88 8.60 -53.65
CA LEU A 7 14.06 7.70 -52.85
C LEU A 7 13.47 8.53 -51.70
N PHE A 8 12.17 8.83 -51.75
CA PHE A 8 11.43 9.33 -50.59
C PHE A 8 11.25 8.15 -49.64
N CYS A 9 12.31 7.79 -48.91
CA CYS A 9 12.16 7.01 -47.70
C CYS A 9 11.44 7.94 -46.72
N CYS A 10 10.13 7.78 -46.58
CA CYS A 10 9.39 8.34 -45.47
C CYS A 10 10.05 7.81 -44.19
N PHE A 11 10.97 8.60 -43.63
CA PHE A 11 11.24 8.57 -42.21
C PHE A 11 9.94 8.96 -41.51
N TYR A 12 9.04 7.99 -41.34
CA TYR A 12 8.19 7.95 -40.17
C TYR A 12 9.15 7.87 -38.99
N PHE A 13 9.56 9.03 -38.48
CA PHE A 13 9.97 9.15 -37.10
C PHE A 13 8.76 8.76 -36.26
N ASN A 14 8.55 7.46 -36.08
CA ASN A 14 7.79 6.97 -34.96
C ASN A 14 8.58 7.43 -33.74
N VAL A 15 8.04 8.42 -33.02
CA VAL A 15 8.58 8.82 -31.74
C VAL A 15 8.54 7.57 -30.87
N ALA A 16 9.68 6.91 -30.70
CA ALA A 16 9.79 5.75 -29.83
C ALA A 16 9.33 6.22 -28.45
N ALA A 17 8.24 5.64 -27.96
CA ALA A 17 7.72 5.89 -26.64
C ALA A 17 8.86 5.68 -25.64
N SER A 18 9.39 6.77 -25.06
CA SER A 18 10.50 6.71 -24.12
C SER A 18 9.95 6.59 -22.70
N CYS A 19 10.60 5.80 -21.85
CA CYS A 19 10.17 5.70 -20.47
C CYS A 19 10.29 7.04 -19.72
N PRO A 20 9.41 7.28 -18.73
CA PRO A 20 9.55 8.42 -17.82
C PRO A 20 10.94 8.46 -17.18
N LYS A 21 11.38 9.64 -16.73
CA LYS A 21 12.67 9.80 -16.06
C LYS A 21 12.74 8.87 -14.84
N GLY A 22 13.81 8.09 -14.73
CA GLY A 22 14.02 7.13 -13.64
C GLY A 22 13.46 5.73 -13.93
N TYR A 23 12.74 5.55 -15.03
CA TYR A 23 12.27 4.24 -15.48
C TYR A 23 13.20 3.66 -16.55
N ILE A 24 13.34 2.33 -16.54
CA ILE A 24 14.03 1.54 -17.55
C ILE A 24 13.03 0.83 -18.46
N ALA A 25 13.32 0.75 -19.75
CA ALA A 25 12.45 0.11 -20.73
C ALA A 25 12.80 -1.39 -20.85
N SER A 26 11.79 -2.26 -20.81
CA SER A 26 11.97 -3.65 -21.24
C SER A 26 12.07 -3.78 -22.75
N PHE A 27 12.53 -4.94 -23.20
CA PHE A 27 12.64 -5.29 -24.61
C PHE A 27 11.36 -5.93 -25.19
N SER A 28 10.23 -5.85 -24.47
CA SER A 28 8.94 -6.36 -24.96
C SER A 28 8.41 -5.51 -26.12
N ASN A 29 7.41 -6.02 -26.85
CA ASN A 29 6.73 -5.27 -27.91
C ASN A 29 5.20 -5.29 -27.68
N PRO A 30 4.59 -4.18 -27.21
CA PRO A 30 5.23 -2.90 -26.88
C PRO A 30 6.18 -3.01 -25.66
N PRO A 31 7.19 -2.13 -25.53
CA PRO A 31 8.03 -2.10 -24.34
C PRO A 31 7.17 -1.85 -23.10
N LYS A 32 7.69 -2.12 -21.90
CA LYS A 32 7.13 -1.65 -20.62
C LYS A 32 8.18 -0.84 -19.86
N CYS A 33 7.75 0.03 -18.96
CA CYS A 33 8.64 0.89 -18.18
C CYS A 33 8.63 0.49 -16.72
N PHE A 34 9.80 0.13 -16.18
CA PHE A 34 9.97 -0.30 -14.79
C PHE A 34 10.84 0.69 -14.00
N HIS A 35 10.54 0.91 -12.72
CA HIS A 35 11.38 1.68 -11.81
C HIS A 35 11.73 0.80 -10.60
N LEU A 36 13.01 0.70 -10.27
CA LEU A 36 13.51 -0.12 -9.15
C LEU A 36 13.77 0.79 -7.95
N GLU A 37 12.98 0.64 -6.89
CA GLU A 37 13.15 1.39 -5.65
C GLU A 37 13.99 0.58 -4.66
N LEU A 38 15.12 1.16 -4.25
CA LEU A 38 16.10 0.56 -3.36
C LEU A 38 15.67 0.68 -1.89
N GLN A 39 14.90 1.72 -1.55
CA GLN A 39 14.44 1.94 -0.19
C GLN A 39 13.43 0.87 0.20
N ARG A 40 13.82 0.01 1.13
CA ARG A 40 13.00 -1.11 1.56
C ARG A 40 11.76 -0.62 2.31
N GLN A 41 10.59 -0.97 1.79
CA GLN A 41 9.30 -0.60 2.35
C GLN A 41 8.40 -1.84 2.46
N ASN A 42 7.39 -1.75 3.33
CA ASN A 42 6.32 -2.73 3.32
C ASN A 42 5.48 -2.60 2.05
N TRP A 43 4.69 -3.61 1.73
CA TRP A 43 4.03 -3.70 0.44
C TRP A 43 3.04 -2.56 0.17
N ILE A 44 2.29 -2.12 1.19
CA ILE A 44 1.30 -1.04 1.04
C ILE A 44 2.00 0.30 0.78
N VAL A 45 3.05 0.61 1.54
CA VAL A 45 3.82 1.85 1.36
C VAL A 45 4.57 1.83 0.02
N ALA A 46 5.06 0.66 -0.40
CA ALA A 46 5.66 0.48 -1.72
C ALA A 46 4.64 0.74 -2.85
N SER A 47 3.40 0.26 -2.71
CA SER A 47 2.30 0.53 -3.64
C SER A 47 2.03 2.02 -3.80
N GLU A 48 1.92 2.75 -2.69
CA GLU A 48 1.70 4.20 -2.73
C GLU A 48 2.92 4.96 -3.27
N THR A 49 4.14 4.47 -3.01
CA THR A 49 5.35 5.05 -3.60
C THR A 49 5.31 4.92 -5.13
N CYS A 50 4.97 3.75 -5.66
CA CYS A 50 4.81 3.55 -7.11
C CYS A 50 3.73 4.47 -7.70
N LYS A 51 2.60 4.60 -7.02
CA LYS A 51 1.52 5.51 -7.40
C LYS A 51 1.98 6.97 -7.43
N GLY A 52 2.77 7.40 -6.44
CA GLY A 52 3.32 8.74 -6.35
C GLY A 52 4.28 9.11 -7.50
N ILE A 53 4.92 8.12 -8.13
CA ILE A 53 5.83 8.32 -9.26
C ILE A 53 5.20 8.03 -10.63
N GLY A 54 3.87 7.82 -10.68
CA GLY A 54 3.11 7.66 -11.92
C GLY A 54 3.03 6.20 -12.42
N GLY A 55 2.88 5.26 -11.50
CA GLY A 55 2.72 3.84 -11.83
C GLY A 55 2.06 3.03 -10.71
N SER A 56 2.24 1.72 -10.75
CA SER A 56 1.76 0.76 -9.75
C SER A 56 2.89 -0.18 -9.35
N LEU A 57 2.75 -0.92 -8.24
CA LEU A 57 3.63 -2.08 -8.03
C LEU A 57 3.45 -3.04 -9.20
N THR A 58 4.57 -3.56 -9.71
CA THR A 58 4.57 -4.21 -11.03
C THR A 58 3.64 -5.42 -11.11
N ALA A 59 2.76 -5.41 -12.10
CA ALA A 59 2.08 -6.62 -12.58
C ALA A 59 2.94 -7.32 -13.63
N ILE A 60 2.96 -8.65 -13.61
CA ILE A 60 3.79 -9.47 -14.49
C ILE A 60 2.89 -10.42 -15.26
N HIS A 61 2.81 -10.23 -16.58
CA HIS A 61 1.91 -10.97 -17.47
C HIS A 61 2.61 -12.00 -18.36
N ASP A 62 3.93 -12.05 -18.31
CA ASP A 62 4.72 -13.00 -19.08
C ASP A 62 6.10 -13.23 -18.46
N MET A 63 6.76 -14.29 -18.94
CA MET A 63 8.09 -14.69 -18.51
C MET A 63 9.16 -13.66 -18.89
N TYR A 64 8.95 -12.87 -19.97
CA TYR A 64 9.96 -11.91 -20.42
C TYR A 64 10.11 -10.77 -19.43
N ASP A 65 8.99 -10.21 -18.97
CA ASP A 65 9.00 -9.21 -17.91
C ASP A 65 9.57 -9.77 -16.61
N ASN A 66 9.16 -11.00 -16.23
CA ASN A 66 9.65 -11.62 -15.00
C ASN A 66 11.19 -11.73 -14.98
N VAL A 67 11.76 -12.26 -16.08
CA VAL A 67 13.20 -12.43 -16.22
C VAL A 67 13.91 -11.08 -16.30
N PHE A 68 13.35 -10.12 -17.04
CA PHE A 68 13.92 -8.78 -17.18
C PHE A 68 14.04 -8.07 -15.83
N ILE A 69 12.93 -7.93 -15.09
CA ILE A 69 12.95 -7.22 -13.80
C ILE A 69 13.80 -7.97 -12.78
N ASN A 70 13.81 -9.31 -12.79
CA ASN A 70 14.63 -10.10 -11.88
C ASN A 70 16.13 -9.90 -12.15
N GLY A 71 16.53 -9.84 -13.42
CA GLY A 71 17.91 -9.57 -13.81
C GLY A 71 18.39 -8.19 -13.36
N GLU A 72 17.57 -7.16 -13.56
CA GLU A 72 17.87 -5.79 -13.09
C GLU A 72 17.92 -5.72 -11.55
N ALA A 73 16.95 -6.36 -10.88
CA ALA A 73 16.89 -6.43 -9.43
C ALA A 73 18.08 -7.17 -8.82
N ALA A 74 18.50 -8.31 -9.39
CA ALA A 74 19.64 -9.08 -8.90
C ALA A 74 20.97 -8.30 -8.93
N ASN A 75 21.09 -7.31 -9.83
CA ASN A 75 22.26 -6.43 -9.91
C ASN A 75 22.21 -5.26 -8.90
N LEU A 76 21.01 -4.80 -8.53
CA LEU A 76 20.81 -3.57 -7.75
C LEU A 76 20.44 -3.81 -6.29
N PHE A 77 19.64 -4.85 -6.00
CA PHE A 77 19.11 -5.13 -4.67
C PHE A 77 20.07 -6.02 -3.88
N THR A 78 20.83 -5.41 -2.97
CA THR A 78 21.83 -6.11 -2.14
C THR A 78 21.24 -7.15 -1.20
N ASP A 79 19.97 -7.00 -0.83
CA ASP A 79 19.25 -7.91 0.08
C ASP A 79 18.39 -8.96 -0.65
N GLY A 80 18.51 -9.01 -1.98
CA GLY A 80 17.85 -9.98 -2.84
C GLY A 80 16.38 -9.65 -3.11
N ASP A 81 15.47 -10.20 -2.32
CA ASP A 81 14.04 -10.27 -2.65
C ASP A 81 13.35 -8.91 -2.77
N PHE A 82 12.35 -8.83 -3.65
CA PHE A 82 11.61 -7.60 -3.90
C PHE A 82 10.10 -7.78 -4.04
N TRP A 83 9.33 -6.76 -3.69
CA TRP A 83 7.87 -6.74 -3.85
C TRP A 83 7.45 -6.54 -5.30
N ILE A 84 6.35 -7.21 -5.65
CA ILE A 84 5.59 -7.05 -6.91
C ILE A 84 4.12 -6.76 -6.57
N GLY A 85 3.30 -6.40 -7.55
CA GLY A 85 1.90 -6.00 -7.34
C GLY A 85 0.94 -7.13 -6.95
N ALA A 86 1.41 -8.38 -6.85
CA ALA A 86 0.59 -9.53 -6.52
C ALA A 86 0.19 -9.49 -5.05
N ASN A 87 -1.09 -9.72 -4.75
CA ASN A 87 -1.61 -9.73 -3.39
C ASN A 87 -2.92 -10.53 -3.29
N ASN A 88 -3.31 -10.93 -2.09
CA ASN A 88 -4.63 -11.52 -1.81
C ASN A 88 -5.45 -10.68 -0.81
N LEU A 89 -5.27 -9.34 -0.81
CA LEU A 89 -5.85 -8.46 0.20
C LEU A 89 -7.38 -8.38 0.13
N ILE A 90 -7.94 -8.34 -1.08
CA ILE A 90 -9.39 -8.16 -1.30
C ILE A 90 -10.17 -9.42 -0.92
N THR A 91 -9.68 -10.58 -1.34
CA THR A 91 -10.33 -11.87 -1.12
C THR A 91 -9.28 -12.86 -0.62
N PRO A 92 -9.32 -13.26 0.67
CA PRO A 92 -8.35 -14.19 1.23
C PRO A 92 -8.23 -15.46 0.39
N GLY A 93 -6.99 -15.85 0.09
CA GLY A 93 -6.68 -17.01 -0.75
C GLY A 93 -6.84 -16.80 -2.27
N THR A 94 -7.42 -15.69 -2.72
CA THR A 94 -7.52 -15.34 -4.14
C THR A 94 -6.54 -14.23 -4.50
N TRP A 95 -5.59 -14.54 -5.39
CA TRP A 95 -4.53 -13.61 -5.79
C TRP A 95 -4.95 -12.72 -6.96
N SER A 96 -4.55 -11.45 -6.89
CA SER A 96 -4.84 -10.40 -7.88
C SER A 96 -3.66 -9.43 -8.01
N TRP A 97 -3.61 -8.69 -9.12
CA TRP A 97 -2.70 -7.56 -9.28
C TRP A 97 -3.32 -6.29 -8.72
N ILE A 98 -2.50 -5.45 -8.07
CA ILE A 98 -2.94 -4.18 -7.50
C ILE A 98 -3.40 -3.16 -8.55
N ASP A 99 -2.96 -3.31 -9.80
CA ASP A 99 -3.37 -2.47 -10.93
C ASP A 99 -4.71 -2.93 -11.55
N GLY A 100 -5.30 -4.01 -11.03
CA GLY A 100 -6.58 -4.56 -11.49
C GLY A 100 -6.52 -5.37 -12.79
N THR A 101 -5.33 -5.59 -13.35
CA THR A 101 -5.16 -6.44 -14.54
C THR A 101 -5.41 -7.93 -14.22
N PRO A 102 -5.72 -8.77 -15.22
CA PRO A 102 -5.95 -10.20 -14.99
C PRO A 102 -4.74 -10.90 -14.36
N PHE A 103 -4.98 -11.78 -13.37
CA PHE A 103 -3.94 -12.60 -12.75
C PHE A 103 -3.66 -13.88 -13.57
N ASP A 104 -3.18 -13.68 -14.81
CA ASP A 104 -3.11 -14.66 -15.89
C ASP A 104 -1.77 -15.41 -16.01
N PHE A 105 -0.66 -14.76 -15.72
CA PHE A 105 0.67 -15.36 -15.61
C PHE A 105 1.06 -15.55 -14.14
N LYS A 106 1.70 -16.68 -13.84
CA LYS A 106 2.07 -17.08 -12.47
C LYS A 106 3.38 -17.84 -12.51
N ASP A 107 4.40 -17.32 -11.84
CA ASP A 107 5.72 -17.95 -11.74
C ASP A 107 6.05 -18.31 -10.28
N TRP A 108 5.06 -18.87 -9.57
CA TRP A 108 5.20 -19.27 -8.17
C TRP A 108 6.29 -20.32 -7.97
N ASP A 109 7.08 -20.14 -6.93
CA ASP A 109 8.06 -21.13 -6.48
C ASP A 109 7.36 -22.38 -5.96
N LYS A 110 8.12 -23.47 -5.87
CA LYS A 110 7.61 -24.76 -5.39
C LYS A 110 7.05 -24.62 -3.98
N GLY A 111 5.75 -24.88 -3.83
CA GLY A 111 5.04 -24.81 -2.55
C GLY A 111 4.44 -23.42 -2.24
N GLU A 112 4.51 -22.49 -3.19
CA GLU A 112 3.86 -21.17 -3.09
C GLU A 112 2.57 -21.10 -3.92
N PRO A 113 1.63 -20.21 -3.57
CA PRO A 113 1.62 -19.37 -2.36
C PRO A 113 1.26 -20.17 -1.11
N GLN A 114 1.95 -19.90 0.01
CA GLN A 114 1.69 -20.52 1.32
C GLN A 114 0.52 -19.89 2.09
N ASN A 115 0.06 -18.69 1.72
CA ASN A 115 -1.01 -17.95 2.40
C ASN A 115 -0.81 -17.91 3.93
N ILE A 116 0.36 -17.42 4.35
CA ILE A 116 0.89 -17.44 5.73
C ILE A 116 -0.06 -16.76 6.73
N THR A 117 -0.79 -15.73 6.29
CA THR A 117 -1.82 -15.01 7.06
C THR A 117 -3.11 -14.86 6.22
N GLU A 118 -4.15 -14.20 6.74
CA GLU A 118 -5.33 -13.87 5.91
C GLU A 118 -4.93 -12.99 4.70
N TYR A 119 -3.96 -12.08 4.89
CA TYR A 119 -3.53 -11.08 3.91
C TYR A 119 -2.03 -11.17 3.62
N ASN A 120 -1.69 -11.52 2.38
CA ASN A 120 -0.35 -11.81 1.92
C ASN A 120 -0.04 -11.06 0.64
N CYS A 121 1.25 -10.80 0.49
CA CYS A 121 1.79 -10.01 -0.59
C CYS A 121 2.85 -10.82 -1.35
N GLY A 122 2.89 -10.64 -2.65
CA GLY A 122 3.77 -11.39 -3.55
C GLY A 122 5.11 -10.70 -3.69
N ALA A 123 6.17 -11.48 -3.59
CA ALA A 123 7.55 -11.06 -3.83
C ALA A 123 8.23 -12.01 -4.82
N VAL A 124 9.34 -11.56 -5.39
CA VAL A 124 10.23 -12.39 -6.22
C VAL A 124 11.50 -12.69 -5.43
N ARG A 125 11.93 -13.95 -5.42
CA ARG A 125 13.24 -14.35 -4.91
C ARG A 125 14.29 -14.07 -5.97
N THR A 126 15.25 -13.19 -5.72
CA THR A 126 16.22 -12.86 -6.79
C THR A 126 17.09 -14.02 -7.22
N GLN A 127 17.36 -14.97 -6.31
CA GLN A 127 18.21 -16.12 -6.63
C GLN A 127 17.56 -17.08 -7.62
N SER A 128 16.23 -17.20 -7.63
CA SER A 128 15.50 -18.12 -8.52
C SER A 128 14.69 -17.41 -9.61
N GLY A 129 14.31 -16.15 -9.40
CA GLY A 129 13.33 -15.43 -10.21
C GLY A 129 11.88 -15.87 -9.97
N LEU A 130 11.64 -16.79 -9.04
CA LEU A 130 10.32 -17.34 -8.75
C LEU A 130 9.61 -16.54 -7.65
N TRP A 131 8.28 -16.54 -7.72
CA TRP A 131 7.43 -15.76 -6.83
C TRP A 131 7.13 -16.49 -5.55
N PHE A 132 6.91 -15.75 -4.47
CA PHE A 132 6.49 -16.30 -3.20
C PHE A 132 5.55 -15.36 -2.46
N SER A 133 4.72 -15.96 -1.61
CA SER A 133 3.88 -15.19 -0.71
C SER A 133 4.66 -14.88 0.57
N ASP A 134 4.57 -13.64 1.03
CA ASP A 134 5.19 -13.21 2.28
C ASP A 134 4.26 -12.28 3.05
N ASN A 135 4.54 -12.09 4.34
CA ASN A 135 3.83 -11.15 5.16
C ASN A 135 4.02 -9.74 4.59
N CYS A 136 2.91 -9.07 4.27
CA CYS A 136 2.91 -7.72 3.70
C CYS A 136 3.68 -6.70 4.53
N TYR A 137 3.92 -6.99 5.81
CA TYR A 137 4.63 -6.10 6.74
C TYR A 137 6.14 -6.20 6.74
N ASN A 138 6.69 -7.14 5.97
CA ASN A 138 8.12 -7.19 5.75
C ASN A 138 8.56 -6.03 4.87
N ASN A 139 9.73 -5.46 5.16
CA ASN A 139 10.29 -4.42 4.31
C ASN A 139 11.12 -5.08 3.20
N LYS A 140 10.85 -4.79 1.94
CA LYS A 140 11.68 -5.22 0.80
C LYS A 140 11.85 -4.07 -0.19
N SER A 141 12.88 -4.15 -1.02
CA SER A 141 12.96 -3.32 -2.22
C SER A 141 11.81 -3.68 -3.14
N PHE A 142 11.50 -2.86 -4.14
CA PHE A 142 10.31 -3.10 -4.95
C PHE A 142 10.43 -2.52 -6.35
N VAL A 143 9.57 -3.02 -7.25
CA VAL A 143 9.57 -2.63 -8.65
C VAL A 143 8.22 -2.04 -9.01
N CYS A 144 8.24 -0.82 -9.56
CA CYS A 144 7.08 -0.12 -10.07
C CYS A 144 6.96 -0.28 -11.59
N LEU A 145 5.75 -0.41 -12.10
CA LEU A 145 5.40 -0.37 -13.53
C LEU A 145 4.72 0.98 -13.84
N ALA A 146 5.14 1.69 -14.87
CA ALA A 146 4.50 2.96 -15.26
C ALA A 146 3.11 2.73 -15.87
N ASP A 147 2.14 3.58 -15.55
CA ASP A 147 0.76 3.44 -16.05
C ASP A 147 0.67 3.61 -17.58
N THR A 148 1.53 4.43 -18.19
CA THR A 148 1.74 4.52 -19.65
C THR A 148 3.08 5.20 -19.98
N PHE A 149 3.58 4.99 -21.21
CA PHE A 149 4.75 5.70 -21.73
C PHE A 149 4.48 7.20 -21.86
N SER A 150 5.43 8.02 -21.40
CA SER A 150 5.38 9.45 -21.68
C SER A 150 5.61 9.69 -23.18
N SER A 151 4.53 9.94 -23.92
CA SER A 151 4.65 10.55 -25.24
C SER A 151 5.22 11.94 -25.05
N THR A 152 6.41 12.16 -25.59
CA THR A 152 7.19 13.38 -25.43
C THR A 152 6.37 14.59 -25.89
N LYS A 153 5.93 15.41 -24.94
CA LYS A 153 5.90 16.85 -25.14
C LYS A 153 6.79 17.47 -24.07
N LEU A 154 7.90 18.04 -24.53
CA LEU A 154 8.86 18.81 -23.73
C LEU A 154 8.09 19.71 -22.75
N PRO A 155 8.32 19.64 -21.43
CA PRO A 155 7.78 20.64 -20.53
C PRO A 155 8.54 21.94 -20.77
N LEU A 156 7.84 22.96 -21.27
CA LEU A 156 8.37 24.31 -21.26
C LEU A 156 8.48 24.74 -19.79
N THR A 157 9.69 25.08 -19.37
CA THR A 157 10.01 25.68 -18.08
C THR A 157 9.13 26.90 -17.83
N THR A 158 8.44 26.93 -16.69
CA THR A 158 8.12 28.20 -16.02
C THR A 158 8.26 28.01 -14.50
N THR A 159 9.30 28.62 -13.96
CA THR A 159 9.57 28.76 -12.53
C THR A 159 8.68 29.86 -11.96
N THR A 160 8.01 29.54 -10.84
CA THR A 160 7.67 30.36 -9.66
C THR A 160 6.23 30.08 -9.19
N SER A 161 6.10 29.13 -8.28
CA SER A 161 4.98 29.02 -7.33
C SER A 161 5.58 28.75 -5.96
N THR A 162 5.55 29.75 -5.08
CA THR A 162 5.66 29.56 -3.63
C THR A 162 4.41 28.83 -3.16
N THR A 163 4.45 27.51 -3.22
CA THR A 163 3.45 26.62 -2.60
C THR A 163 4.21 25.65 -1.72
N ILE A 164 3.89 25.67 -0.43
CA ILE A 164 4.31 24.69 0.59
C ILE A 164 4.19 23.29 -0.03
N PRO A 165 5.21 22.41 0.07
CA PRO A 165 5.12 21.10 -0.55
C PRO A 165 3.88 20.36 -0.04
N LYS A 166 3.09 19.78 -0.96
CA LYS A 166 1.97 18.84 -0.70
C LYS A 166 2.48 17.52 -0.10
N ASN A 167 3.33 17.61 0.92
CA ASN A 167 3.96 16.49 1.56
C ASN A 167 3.56 16.50 3.02
N CYS A 168 3.46 15.31 3.60
CA CYS A 168 3.19 15.20 5.02
C CYS A 168 4.26 15.91 5.86
N PRO A 169 3.87 16.49 7.00
CA PRO A 169 4.84 17.05 7.93
C PRO A 169 5.88 16.00 8.34
N LEU A 170 7.07 16.45 8.74
CA LEU A 170 8.11 15.55 9.22
C LEU A 170 7.55 14.64 10.33
N THR A 171 7.87 13.34 10.28
CA THR A 171 7.36 12.25 11.16
C THR A 171 5.94 11.75 10.88
N TRP A 172 5.25 12.29 9.86
CA TRP A 172 3.97 11.77 9.40
C TRP A 172 4.14 10.93 8.15
N THR A 173 3.36 9.86 8.04
CA THR A 173 3.40 8.91 6.92
C THR A 173 2.29 9.26 5.94
N PRO A 174 2.60 9.56 4.66
CA PRO A 174 1.60 9.78 3.63
C PRO A 174 0.93 8.47 3.22
N TYR A 175 -0.37 8.51 3.00
CA TYR A 175 -1.13 7.44 2.36
C TYR A 175 -2.42 8.01 1.74
N SER A 176 -2.67 7.73 0.46
CA SER A 176 -3.94 8.04 -0.23
C SER A 176 -4.49 9.46 0.02
N GLY A 177 -3.64 10.48 -0.11
CA GLY A 177 -4.06 11.88 0.05
C GLY A 177 -4.15 12.40 1.50
N SER A 178 -3.78 11.57 2.48
CA SER A 178 -3.78 11.90 3.90
C SER A 178 -2.42 11.62 4.55
N CYS A 179 -2.25 12.16 5.76
CA CYS A 179 -1.07 11.98 6.59
C CYS A 179 -1.47 11.29 7.89
N TYR A 180 -0.69 10.28 8.27
CA TYR A 180 -0.97 9.47 9.46
C TYR A 180 0.20 9.50 10.43
N LYS A 181 -0.11 9.36 11.72
CA LYS A 181 0.90 9.26 12.77
C LYS A 181 0.41 8.42 13.92
N VAL A 182 1.33 7.68 14.54
CA VAL A 182 1.03 6.78 15.66
C VAL A 182 1.55 7.38 16.96
N TYR A 183 0.71 7.34 17.98
CA TYR A 183 1.03 7.60 19.38
C TYR A 183 0.80 6.33 20.20
N GLU A 184 1.20 6.36 21.47
CA GLU A 184 1.22 5.17 22.33
C GLU A 184 0.61 5.44 23.69
N ASN A 185 0.03 4.39 24.29
CA ASN A 185 -0.36 4.32 25.70
C ASN A 185 -1.31 5.44 26.16
N LEU A 186 -2.39 5.65 25.41
CA LEU A 186 -3.47 6.59 25.74
C LEU A 186 -4.82 5.89 25.73
N ASN A 187 -5.77 6.44 26.49
CA ASN A 187 -7.17 6.13 26.29
C ASN A 187 -7.72 6.86 25.05
N TRP A 188 -8.96 6.57 24.68
CA TRP A 188 -9.53 7.10 23.44
C TRP A 188 -9.67 8.63 23.46
N LEU A 189 -10.12 9.20 24.58
CA LEU A 189 -10.30 10.65 24.75
C LEU A 189 -8.97 11.41 24.69
N ASP A 190 -7.98 10.96 25.46
CA ASP A 190 -6.64 11.55 25.45
C ASP A 190 -5.97 11.37 24.07
N GLY A 191 -6.29 10.28 23.37
CA GLY A 191 -5.85 10.03 21.99
C GLY A 191 -6.39 11.07 21.01
N GLU A 192 -7.69 11.37 21.05
CA GLU A 192 -8.30 12.41 20.24
C GLU A 192 -7.74 13.80 20.54
N ASP A 193 -7.59 14.14 21.83
CA ASP A 193 -6.96 15.42 22.22
C ASP A 193 -5.52 15.52 21.72
N ARG A 194 -4.76 14.41 21.77
CA ARG A 194 -3.41 14.34 21.22
C ARG A 194 -3.40 14.58 19.71
N CYS A 195 -4.33 13.97 18.96
CA CYS A 195 -4.43 14.18 17.52
C CYS A 195 -4.79 15.64 17.20
N ARG A 196 -5.72 16.25 17.95
CA ARG A 196 -6.14 17.65 17.77
C ARG A 196 -5.00 18.64 17.98
N ILE A 197 -4.11 18.38 18.93
CA ILE A 197 -2.90 19.20 19.15
C ILE A 197 -2.04 19.28 17.87
N ASP A 198 -2.00 18.23 17.06
CA ASP A 198 -1.25 18.20 15.79
C ASP A 198 -2.09 18.54 14.56
N PHE A 199 -3.25 19.20 14.76
CA PHE A 199 -4.22 19.56 13.73
C PHE A 199 -4.72 18.34 12.94
N ALA A 200 -5.00 17.26 13.67
CA ALA A 200 -5.50 16.00 13.16
C ALA A 200 -6.67 15.51 14.03
N HIS A 201 -7.25 14.39 13.63
CA HIS A 201 -8.20 13.63 14.42
C HIS A 201 -7.71 12.19 14.55
N LEU A 202 -8.28 11.42 15.48
CA LEU A 202 -8.17 9.98 15.40
C LEU A 202 -8.61 9.48 14.01
N ALA A 203 -7.92 8.47 13.48
CA ALA A 203 -8.04 8.11 12.08
C ALA A 203 -9.42 7.56 11.72
N SER A 204 -10.01 8.10 10.66
CA SER A 204 -11.12 7.49 9.92
C SER A 204 -10.61 6.43 8.92
N VAL A 205 -11.47 5.47 8.61
CA VAL A 205 -11.17 4.38 7.66
C VAL A 205 -12.30 4.25 6.64
N HIS A 206 -11.96 4.24 5.35
CA HIS A 206 -12.91 4.24 4.23
C HIS A 206 -12.70 3.10 3.23
N SER A 207 -11.71 2.25 3.44
CA SER A 207 -11.49 1.06 2.62
C SER A 207 -10.70 -0.01 3.38
N LEU A 208 -10.68 -1.22 2.82
CA LEU A 208 -9.87 -2.31 3.36
C LEU A 208 -8.38 -1.99 3.28
N GLU A 209 -7.94 -1.38 2.19
CA GLU A 209 -6.54 -0.99 2.00
C GLU A 209 -6.11 0.04 3.04
N GLU A 210 -6.97 1.00 3.39
CA GLU A 210 -6.71 1.96 4.47
C GLU A 210 -6.68 1.29 5.84
N ALA A 211 -7.60 0.34 6.10
CA ALA A 211 -7.62 -0.42 7.35
C ALA A 211 -6.32 -1.22 7.55
N LEU A 212 -5.86 -1.90 6.50
CA LEU A 212 -4.61 -2.65 6.49
C LEU A 212 -3.39 -1.72 6.60
N PHE A 213 -3.43 -0.55 5.94
CA PHE A 213 -2.38 0.46 6.08
C PHE A 213 -2.23 0.95 7.52
N ILE A 214 -3.34 1.28 8.19
CA ILE A 214 -3.33 1.74 9.58
C ILE A 214 -2.87 0.61 10.51
N GLY A 215 -3.39 -0.60 10.30
CA GLY A 215 -2.98 -1.79 11.04
C GLY A 215 -1.47 -2.03 10.95
N GLN A 216 -0.92 -1.92 9.75
CA GLN A 216 0.52 -1.92 9.51
C GLN A 216 1.24 -0.78 10.22
N LEU A 217 0.78 0.46 10.07
CA LEU A 217 1.46 1.63 10.61
C LEU A 217 1.62 1.53 12.13
N ALA A 218 0.63 0.97 12.82
CA ALA A 218 0.63 0.72 14.26
C ALA A 218 1.26 -0.62 14.67
N TYR A 219 1.63 -1.49 13.72
CA TYR A 219 2.07 -2.87 13.99
C TYR A 219 3.38 -2.97 14.80
N TYR A 220 3.41 -3.90 15.76
CA TYR A 220 4.60 -4.23 16.54
C TYR A 220 5.46 -5.31 15.88
N LYS A 221 6.71 -4.97 15.51
CA LYS A 221 7.72 -5.96 15.10
C LYS A 221 8.16 -6.83 16.29
N ASN A 222 8.50 -8.10 16.02
CA ASN A 222 9.10 -9.06 16.98
C ASN A 222 8.24 -9.46 18.19
N ILE A 223 6.91 -9.46 18.06
CA ILE A 223 6.00 -9.96 19.10
C ILE A 223 5.12 -11.06 18.50
N ASN A 224 4.57 -11.94 19.34
CA ASN A 224 3.58 -12.97 18.97
C ASN A 224 2.56 -12.42 17.95
N PRO A 225 2.43 -13.03 16.75
CA PRO A 225 1.48 -12.61 15.72
C PRO A 225 0.02 -12.65 16.18
N CYS A 226 -0.31 -13.50 17.14
CA CYS A 226 -1.65 -13.66 17.72
C CYS A 226 -1.85 -12.97 19.07
N ASP A 227 -1.11 -11.90 19.33
CA ASP A 227 -1.30 -11.12 20.55
C ASP A 227 -2.48 -10.15 20.41
N TRP A 228 -3.63 -10.52 20.96
CA TRP A 228 -4.85 -9.71 20.94
C TRP A 228 -4.78 -8.44 21.79
N THR A 229 -3.71 -8.26 22.58
CA THR A 229 -3.47 -6.97 23.25
C THR A 229 -2.94 -5.90 22.30
N LYS A 230 -2.55 -6.29 21.07
CA LYS A 230 -2.12 -5.37 20.02
C LYS A 230 -3.32 -4.77 19.31
N GLN A 231 -3.72 -3.61 19.81
CA GLN A 231 -4.87 -2.87 19.33
C GLN A 231 -4.47 -1.41 19.16
N ALA A 232 -5.10 -0.72 18.22
CA ALA A 232 -4.94 0.72 18.07
C ALA A 232 -6.28 1.44 18.16
N TRP A 233 -6.33 2.48 18.97
CA TRP A 233 -7.44 3.43 18.89
C TRP A 233 -7.45 4.13 17.54
N PHE A 234 -8.66 4.27 16.99
CA PHE A 234 -8.97 5.07 15.81
C PHE A 234 -10.25 5.89 16.06
N GLY A 235 -10.69 6.68 15.10
CA GLY A 235 -11.70 7.72 15.33
C GLY A 235 -13.13 7.23 15.45
N LEU A 236 -13.36 5.93 15.55
CA LEU A 236 -14.70 5.35 15.53
C LEU A 236 -15.34 5.48 16.92
N PHE A 237 -16.55 6.02 16.98
CA PHE A 237 -17.32 6.12 18.21
C PHE A 237 -18.82 6.06 17.96
N THR A 238 -19.59 5.84 19.02
CA THR A 238 -21.06 5.87 19.03
C THR A 238 -21.54 6.64 20.26
N GLU A 239 -22.69 7.30 20.14
CA GLU A 239 -23.33 8.04 21.25
C GLU A 239 -24.70 7.47 21.61
N ASP A 240 -25.18 6.48 20.86
CA ASP A 240 -26.55 5.98 20.91
C ASP A 240 -26.60 4.46 21.11
N ASN A 241 -25.73 3.96 21.99
CA ASN A 241 -25.66 2.55 22.38
C ASN A 241 -25.42 1.62 21.17
N ASN A 242 -24.40 1.94 20.35
CA ASN A 242 -23.95 1.17 19.18
C ASN A 242 -24.97 1.11 18.02
N VAL A 243 -25.97 1.98 17.98
CA VAL A 243 -26.94 2.02 16.87
C VAL A 243 -26.32 2.70 15.64
N HIS A 244 -25.66 3.84 15.84
CA HIS A 244 -24.94 4.56 14.79
C HIS A 244 -23.49 4.81 15.19
N TRP A 245 -22.59 4.55 14.25
CA TRP A 245 -21.16 4.76 14.39
C TRP A 245 -20.71 5.94 13.54
N ASN A 246 -19.84 6.78 14.11
CA ASN A 246 -19.35 8.01 13.51
C ASN A 246 -17.82 8.08 13.63
N TRP A 247 -17.20 8.85 12.73
CA TRP A 247 -15.78 9.20 12.81
C TRP A 247 -15.59 10.56 13.50
N THR A 248 -14.57 10.70 14.34
CA THR A 248 -14.28 11.97 15.05
C THR A 248 -13.95 13.14 14.12
N ASP A 249 -13.49 12.86 12.91
CA ASP A 249 -13.20 13.84 11.87
C ASP A 249 -14.43 14.28 11.06
N GLY A 250 -15.61 13.71 11.35
CA GLY A 250 -16.88 14.02 10.68
C GLY A 250 -17.01 13.46 9.27
N THR A 251 -16.08 12.63 8.81
CA THR A 251 -16.20 11.94 7.52
C THR A 251 -17.30 10.87 7.55
N PRO A 252 -17.88 10.50 6.40
CA PRO A 252 -18.95 9.49 6.37
C PRO A 252 -18.48 8.11 6.86
N PHE A 253 -19.28 7.47 7.70
CA PHE A 253 -19.11 6.07 8.06
C PHE A 253 -19.62 5.17 6.92
N ASN A 254 -18.72 4.85 5.98
CA ASN A 254 -19.02 4.12 4.74
C ASN A 254 -18.27 2.78 4.62
N TYR A 255 -17.46 2.42 5.60
CA TYR A 255 -16.68 1.19 5.63
C TYR A 255 -16.55 0.70 7.07
N ALA A 256 -16.79 -0.61 7.25
CA ALA A 256 -16.42 -1.32 8.47
C ALA A 256 -16.26 -2.81 8.17
N LYS A 257 -15.21 -3.42 8.71
CA LYS A 257 -15.03 -4.87 8.76
C LYS A 257 -14.96 -5.27 10.23
N TRP A 258 -16.11 -5.51 10.85
CA TRP A 258 -16.17 -5.94 12.26
C TRP A 258 -15.65 -7.36 12.42
N VAL A 259 -14.96 -7.64 13.52
CA VAL A 259 -14.70 -9.02 13.94
C VAL A 259 -16.05 -9.73 14.20
N PRO A 260 -16.13 -11.06 14.08
CA PRO A 260 -17.38 -11.78 14.34
C PRO A 260 -17.96 -11.42 15.71
N THR A 261 -19.28 -11.22 15.77
CA THR A 261 -20.05 -10.85 16.98
C THR A 261 -19.92 -9.42 17.49
N GLN A 262 -19.17 -8.55 16.80
CA GLN A 262 -19.07 -7.12 17.11
C GLN A 262 -19.96 -6.24 16.20
N PRO A 263 -20.36 -5.03 16.65
CA PRO A 263 -20.10 -4.46 17.97
C PRO A 263 -21.00 -5.02 19.10
N ASP A 264 -20.48 -5.10 20.32
CA ASP A 264 -21.14 -5.64 21.52
C ASP A 264 -21.22 -4.65 22.70
N TYR A 265 -21.87 -5.04 23.79
CA TYR A 265 -22.08 -4.22 25.01
C TYR A 265 -22.58 -2.78 24.75
N PRO A 266 -23.77 -2.62 24.13
CA PRO A 266 -24.31 -1.31 23.75
C PRO A 266 -24.50 -0.39 24.96
N GLY A 267 -23.90 0.80 24.90
CA GLY A 267 -23.97 1.84 25.94
C GLY A 267 -22.76 1.88 26.88
N ASP A 268 -21.98 0.80 26.90
CA ASP A 268 -20.77 0.68 27.71
C ASP A 268 -19.51 0.83 26.85
N GLN A 269 -19.45 0.11 25.72
CA GLN A 269 -18.28 0.05 24.83
C GLN A 269 -18.44 0.94 23.60
N ASN A 270 -18.37 2.24 23.80
CA ASN A 270 -18.76 3.24 22.80
C ASN A 270 -17.60 3.72 21.89
N CYS A 271 -16.39 3.19 22.07
CA CYS A 271 -15.21 3.57 21.28
C CYS A 271 -14.67 2.36 20.54
N GLY A 272 -14.44 2.53 19.24
CA GLY A 272 -13.91 1.48 18.40
C GLY A 272 -12.38 1.49 18.36
N TYR A 273 -11.78 0.31 18.17
CA TYR A 273 -10.37 0.12 17.86
C TYR A 273 -10.19 -0.83 16.69
N ILE A 274 -8.97 -0.85 16.16
CA ILE A 274 -8.57 -1.75 15.07
C ILE A 274 -7.60 -2.81 15.58
N GLN A 275 -7.83 -4.05 15.17
CA GLN A 275 -6.96 -5.19 15.48
C GLN A 275 -5.63 -5.05 14.72
N LEU A 276 -4.52 -5.31 15.40
CA LEU A 276 -3.15 -5.30 14.82
C LEU A 276 -2.53 -6.70 14.78
N SER A 277 -3.35 -7.73 14.93
CA SER A 277 -2.95 -9.14 15.02
C SER A 277 -2.82 -9.76 13.63
N ASN A 278 -1.71 -10.46 13.40
CA ASN A 278 -1.39 -11.17 12.16
C ASN A 278 -1.47 -12.68 12.39
N CYS A 279 -2.59 -13.13 12.93
CA CYS A 279 -2.76 -14.55 13.17
C CYS A 279 -2.69 -15.34 11.87
N PRO A 280 -2.24 -16.61 11.92
CA PRO A 280 -2.41 -17.52 10.80
C PRO A 280 -3.87 -17.59 10.33
N THR A 281 -4.07 -18.01 9.09
CA THR A 281 -5.40 -18.20 8.51
C THR A 281 -6.25 -19.15 9.35
N GLY A 282 -7.51 -18.79 9.61
CA GLY A 282 -8.46 -19.60 10.39
C GLY A 282 -8.66 -19.18 11.85
N PHE A 283 -7.94 -18.17 12.32
CA PHE A 283 -8.20 -17.52 13.62
C PHE A 283 -9.21 -16.37 13.47
N ALA A 284 -9.99 -16.12 14.52
CA ALA A 284 -11.18 -15.27 14.50
C ALA A 284 -10.92 -13.75 14.40
N GLN A 285 -9.68 -13.29 14.55
CA GLN A 285 -9.35 -11.87 14.55
C GLN A 285 -8.11 -11.63 13.67
N GLN A 286 -8.23 -10.66 12.77
CA GLN A 286 -7.23 -10.37 11.75
C GLN A 286 -6.98 -8.87 11.69
N THR A 287 -5.80 -8.47 11.19
CA THR A 287 -5.44 -7.05 11.14
C THR A 287 -6.41 -6.28 10.26
N GLY A 288 -6.77 -5.08 10.70
CA GLY A 288 -7.69 -4.22 9.96
C GLY A 288 -9.16 -4.44 10.34
N GLU A 289 -9.47 -5.48 11.12
CA GLU A 289 -10.82 -5.70 11.63
C GLU A 289 -11.11 -4.82 12.84
N PHE A 290 -12.38 -4.43 12.96
CA PHE A 290 -12.88 -3.46 13.92
C PHE A 290 -13.47 -4.21 15.12
N ASP A 291 -13.29 -3.63 16.29
CA ASP A 291 -13.86 -4.09 17.55
C ASP A 291 -14.12 -2.84 18.42
N ASN A 292 -14.87 -2.98 19.51
CA ASN A 292 -15.20 -1.87 20.39
C ASN A 292 -14.84 -2.17 21.85
N ALA A 293 -14.66 -1.11 22.63
CA ALA A 293 -14.26 -1.19 24.02
C ALA A 293 -14.68 0.07 24.79
N TYR A 294 -14.52 0.01 26.12
CA TYR A 294 -14.69 1.16 26.98
C TYR A 294 -13.67 2.24 26.62
N CYS A 295 -14.13 3.45 26.33
CA CYS A 295 -13.28 4.58 25.94
C CYS A 295 -12.18 4.93 26.98
N SER A 296 -12.37 4.52 28.23
CA SER A 296 -11.42 4.72 29.34
C SER A 296 -10.23 3.74 29.33
N GLN A 297 -10.29 2.66 28.54
CA GLN A 297 -9.19 1.71 28.41
C GLN A 297 -8.00 2.37 27.72
N VAL A 298 -6.80 2.11 28.25
CA VAL A 298 -5.55 2.54 27.64
C VAL A 298 -5.10 1.45 26.66
N LEU A 299 -5.02 1.81 25.38
CA LEU A 299 -4.50 0.92 24.34
C LEU A 299 -3.05 1.25 24.02
N PRO A 300 -2.26 0.27 23.55
CA PRO A 300 -0.84 0.46 23.30
C PRO A 300 -0.58 1.44 22.16
N LYS A 301 -1.49 1.54 21.18
CA LYS A 301 -1.35 2.41 20.00
C LYS A 301 -2.59 3.28 19.79
N ILE A 302 -2.37 4.42 19.16
CA ILE A 302 -3.37 5.39 18.75
C ILE A 302 -2.96 5.91 17.38
N VAL A 303 -3.88 5.98 16.43
CA VAL A 303 -3.58 6.43 15.07
C VAL A 303 -4.31 7.74 14.79
N CYS A 304 -3.56 8.78 14.45
CA CYS A 304 -4.09 10.06 14.00
C CYS A 304 -4.03 10.16 12.47
N LYS A 305 -4.97 10.91 11.89
CA LYS A 305 -5.07 11.23 10.46
C LYS A 305 -5.38 12.70 10.24
N LYS A 306 -4.79 13.29 9.21
CA LYS A 306 -5.17 14.61 8.67
C LYS A 306 -5.03 14.65 7.15
N PRO A 307 -5.80 15.50 6.45
CA PRO A 307 -5.61 15.70 5.01
C PRO A 307 -4.22 16.29 4.71
N LEU A 308 -3.73 16.03 3.49
CA LEU A 308 -2.55 16.70 2.91
C LEU A 308 -2.75 18.21 2.69
#